data_AF-A0A1G1T7G6-F1
#
_entry.id   AF-A0A1G1T7G6-F1
#
_cell.length_a   1.000
_cell.length_b   1.000
_cell.length_c   1.000
_cell.angle_alpha   90.00
_cell.angle_beta   90.00
_cell.angle_gamma   90.00
#
_symmetry.space_group_name_H-M   'P 1'
#
loop_
_entity.id
_entity.type
_entity.pdbx_description
1 polymer ?
#
loop_
_entity_poly.entity_id
_entity_poly.type
_entity_poly.pdbx_seq_one_letter_code
_entity_poly.pdbx_strand_id
1 'polypeptide(L)'
;MPSIFSRIVSGELPAYKVAEDGRHLAFLDITPLVEGHVLVIPKKETDYIFDLPTDELAALHAFSQRVAKAVKAAVTCKRVGVAVIGLEVPHAHIHLIPMTRVSDMSFANPKIKVAEARMQELATAIAAQVEGGSGLSETKAGAASAASAAVPAPLEAAVKGLHFMSESEAPLEAVAYPAPGGELSDAVLLKLLGEPGDAKIETVELTKFLRNHTADDGVLGDVTLANRFKALQMFMKQEMDGVQVYRVGSEPKIHAYALGRMMDGTLAGFKTVLTET
;
A
#
# COMPACT_ATOMS: atom_id res chain seq x y z
N MET A 1 27.01 -18.97 -15.64
CA MET A 1 26.14 -18.07 -16.44
C MET A 1 25.93 -16.83 -15.57
N PRO A 2 26.11 -15.61 -16.08
CA PRO A 2 25.98 -14.41 -15.24
C PRO A 2 24.57 -14.33 -14.67
N SER A 3 24.44 -14.05 -13.38
CA SER A 3 23.13 -13.86 -12.76
C SER A 3 22.39 -12.65 -13.33
N ILE A 4 21.08 -12.58 -13.12
CA ILE A 4 20.26 -11.43 -13.54
C ILE A 4 20.78 -10.10 -12.97
N PHE A 5 21.34 -10.13 -11.76
CA PHE A 5 21.96 -8.97 -11.14
C PHE A 5 23.27 -8.56 -11.82
N SER A 6 24.09 -9.51 -12.27
CA SER A 6 25.28 -9.21 -13.07
C SER A 6 24.93 -8.50 -14.38
N ARG A 7 23.79 -8.84 -15.00
CA ARG A 7 23.26 -8.17 -16.19
C ARG A 7 22.69 -6.76 -15.90
N ILE A 8 22.17 -6.53 -14.69
CA ILE A 8 21.79 -5.18 -14.22
C ILE A 8 23.05 -4.33 -13.98
N VAL A 9 24.08 -4.91 -13.35
CA VAL A 9 25.36 -4.24 -13.08
C VAL A 9 26.06 -3.82 -14.37
N SER A 10 26.04 -4.66 -15.41
CA SER A 10 26.60 -4.34 -16.72
C SER A 10 25.78 -3.35 -17.55
N GLY A 11 24.55 -3.01 -17.10
CA GLY A 11 23.62 -2.15 -17.83
C GLY A 11 22.88 -2.84 -18.97
N GLU A 12 22.98 -4.17 -19.10
CA GLU A 12 22.24 -4.95 -20.09
C GLU A 12 20.75 -5.02 -19.76
N LEU A 13 20.39 -5.04 -18.48
CA LEU A 13 19.00 -4.97 -18.00
C LEU A 13 18.74 -3.66 -17.25
N PRO A 14 17.56 -3.04 -17.45
CA PRO A 14 17.18 -1.85 -16.70
C PRO A 14 16.91 -2.19 -15.23
N ALA A 15 17.13 -1.21 -14.36
CA ALA A 15 16.74 -1.29 -12.96
C ALA A 15 16.43 0.10 -12.40
N TYR A 16 15.53 0.15 -11.41
CA TYR A 16 15.22 1.36 -10.66
C TYR A 16 16.30 1.59 -9.60
N LYS A 17 17.46 2.09 -10.03
CA LYS A 17 18.63 2.32 -9.16
C LYS A 17 18.33 3.42 -8.13
N VAL A 18 18.73 3.18 -6.89
CA VAL A 18 18.55 4.14 -5.78
C VAL A 18 19.88 4.62 -5.20
N ALA A 19 20.93 3.80 -5.28
CA ALA A 19 22.28 4.18 -4.88
C ALA A 19 23.30 3.33 -5.62
N GLU A 20 24.44 3.92 -5.96
CA GLU A 20 25.55 3.20 -6.60
C GLU A 20 26.89 3.76 -6.09
N ASP A 21 27.84 2.88 -5.76
CA ASP A 21 29.23 3.26 -5.54
C ASP A 21 30.18 2.41 -6.40
N GLY A 22 31.49 2.53 -6.20
CA GLY A 22 32.48 1.79 -6.98
C GLY A 22 32.36 0.26 -6.88
N ARG A 23 31.74 -0.27 -5.81
CA ARG A 23 31.70 -1.70 -5.50
C ARG A 23 30.31 -2.26 -5.29
N HIS A 24 29.30 -1.43 -5.01
CA HIS A 24 27.95 -1.87 -4.66
C HIS A 24 26.89 -1.16 -5.49
N LEU A 25 25.73 -1.78 -5.58
CA LEU A 25 24.56 -1.25 -6.25
C LEU A 25 23.32 -1.53 -5.40
N ALA A 26 22.42 -0.55 -5.29
CA ALA A 26 21.12 -0.71 -4.69
C ALA A 26 20.03 -0.28 -5.67
N PHE A 27 18.97 -1.09 -5.79
CA PHE A 27 17.85 -0.86 -6.70
C PHE A 27 16.56 -1.47 -6.13
N LEU A 28 15.40 -0.97 -6.56
CA LEU A 28 14.11 -1.53 -6.13
C LEU A 28 13.91 -2.95 -6.68
N ASP A 29 13.36 -3.83 -5.85
CA ASP A 29 12.88 -5.14 -6.25
C ASP A 29 11.65 -4.97 -7.16
N ILE A 30 11.65 -5.63 -8.32
CA ILE A 30 10.52 -5.61 -9.28
C ILE A 30 9.38 -6.54 -8.85
N THR A 31 9.63 -7.41 -7.87
CA THR A 31 8.67 -8.29 -7.21
C THR A 31 8.59 -8.01 -5.70
N PRO A 32 8.28 -6.76 -5.30
CA PRO A 32 8.46 -6.33 -3.92
C PRO A 32 7.42 -6.95 -2.97
N LEU A 33 7.78 -7.04 -1.69
CA LEU A 33 6.84 -7.40 -0.61
C LEU A 33 6.00 -6.19 -0.17
N VAL A 34 6.60 -5.01 -0.26
CA VAL A 34 6.05 -3.69 0.11
C VAL A 34 6.71 -2.63 -0.76
N GLU A 35 6.07 -1.48 -0.94
CA GLU A 35 6.70 -0.36 -1.65
C GLU A 35 8.01 0.06 -0.98
N GLY A 36 9.04 0.33 -1.78
CA GLY A 36 10.37 0.68 -1.27
C GLY A 36 11.21 -0.51 -0.83
N HIS A 37 10.81 -1.75 -1.14
CA HIS A 37 11.69 -2.92 -1.01
C HIS A 37 12.89 -2.73 -1.95
N VAL A 38 14.07 -2.56 -1.35
CA VAL A 38 15.34 -2.39 -2.06
C VAL A 38 16.21 -3.64 -1.90
N LEU A 39 16.84 -4.05 -2.99
CA LEU A 39 17.92 -5.04 -3.00
C LEU A 39 19.26 -4.32 -3.01
N VAL A 40 20.17 -4.75 -2.15
CA VAL A 40 21.54 -4.23 -2.08
C VAL A 40 22.51 -5.35 -2.42
N ILE A 41 23.35 -5.13 -3.43
CA ILE A 41 24.25 -6.14 -3.98
C ILE A 41 25.69 -5.62 -4.07
N PRO A 42 26.71 -6.49 -3.95
CA PRO A 42 28.02 -6.20 -4.51
C PRO A 42 27.95 -6.21 -6.05
N LYS A 43 28.80 -5.45 -6.72
CA LYS A 43 28.92 -5.48 -8.18
C LYS A 43 29.66 -6.72 -8.65
N LYS A 44 30.57 -7.24 -7.82
CA LYS A 44 31.27 -8.49 -8.05
C LYS A 44 30.37 -9.65 -7.64
N GLU A 45 30.00 -10.47 -8.61
CA GLU A 45 29.19 -11.66 -8.39
C GLU A 45 29.89 -12.65 -7.44
N THR A 46 29.23 -12.90 -6.32
CA THR A 46 29.50 -13.98 -5.36
C THR A 46 28.14 -14.54 -4.99
N ASP A 47 27.95 -15.85 -5.01
CA ASP A 47 26.62 -16.47 -4.88
C ASP A 47 25.97 -16.14 -3.53
N TYR A 48 26.62 -16.55 -2.44
CA TYR A 48 26.07 -16.41 -1.10
C TYR A 48 26.80 -15.36 -0.26
N ILE A 49 26.07 -14.65 0.59
CA ILE A 49 26.60 -13.51 1.34
C ILE A 49 27.74 -13.90 2.29
N PHE A 50 27.73 -15.13 2.84
CA PHE A 50 28.76 -15.59 3.76
C PHE A 50 29.99 -16.17 3.06
N ASP A 51 29.97 -16.24 1.73
CA ASP A 51 31.16 -16.54 0.92
C ASP A 51 31.95 -15.27 0.57
N LEU A 52 31.42 -14.09 0.91
CA LEU A 52 32.11 -12.83 0.74
C LEU A 52 33.31 -12.74 1.71
N PRO A 53 34.44 -12.16 1.27
CA PRO A 53 35.51 -11.75 2.17
C PRO A 53 34.98 -10.83 3.28
N THR A 54 35.58 -10.89 4.47
CA THR A 54 35.08 -10.14 5.66
C THR A 54 35.00 -8.63 5.42
N ASP A 55 35.97 -8.06 4.71
CA ASP A 55 35.99 -6.65 4.33
C ASP A 55 34.86 -6.30 3.35
N GLU A 56 34.56 -7.20 2.41
CA GLU A 56 33.47 -7.05 1.45
C GLU A 56 32.10 -7.14 2.15
N LEU A 57 31.91 -8.11 3.03
CA LEU A 57 30.68 -8.28 3.81
C LEU A 57 30.42 -7.04 4.68
N ALA A 58 31.44 -6.54 5.37
CA ALA A 58 31.33 -5.35 6.21
C ALA A 58 30.98 -4.10 5.40
N ALA A 59 31.63 -3.92 4.25
CA ALA A 59 31.37 -2.79 3.37
C ALA A 59 29.98 -2.86 2.71
N LEU A 60 29.50 -4.06 2.36
CA LEU A 60 28.13 -4.26 1.87
C LEU A 60 27.10 -3.85 2.94
N HIS A 61 27.28 -4.28 4.20
CA HIS A 61 26.39 -3.86 5.29
C HIS A 61 26.48 -2.35 5.60
N ALA A 62 27.65 -1.74 5.50
CA ALA A 62 27.80 -0.29 5.64
C ALA A 62 27.07 0.46 4.52
N PHE A 63 27.14 -0.04 3.28
CA PHE A 63 26.36 0.48 2.17
C PHE A 63 24.85 0.30 2.40
N SER A 64 24.41 -0.89 2.80
CA SER A 64 23.00 -1.17 3.16
C SER A 64 22.50 -0.26 4.29
N GLN A 65 23.32 0.07 5.28
CA GLN A 65 22.94 0.99 6.35
C GLN A 65 22.63 2.39 5.80
N ARG A 66 23.46 2.91 4.87
CA ARG A 66 23.21 4.20 4.21
C ARG A 66 21.89 4.17 3.42
N VAL A 67 21.71 3.12 2.63
CA VAL A 67 20.49 2.93 1.81
C VAL A 67 19.25 2.78 2.70
N ALA A 68 19.33 2.03 3.81
CA ALA A 68 18.21 1.85 4.73
C ALA A 68 17.76 3.17 5.38
N LYS A 69 18.70 4.07 5.71
CA LYS A 69 18.36 5.42 6.19
C LYS A 69 17.60 6.22 5.12
N ALA A 70 18.06 6.15 3.87
CA ALA A 70 17.41 6.82 2.74
C ALA A 70 16.00 6.26 2.47
N VAL A 71 15.86 4.93 2.48
CA VAL A 71 14.55 4.25 2.37
C VAL A 71 13.61 4.72 3.47
N LYS A 72 14.07 4.75 4.73
CA LYS A 72 13.26 5.20 5.87
C LYS A 72 12.85 6.68 5.77
N ALA A 73 13.68 7.52 5.17
CA ALA A 73 13.38 8.94 4.98
C ALA A 73 12.38 9.18 3.83
N ALA A 74 12.43 8.36 2.78
CA ALA A 74 11.60 8.50 1.58
C ALA A 74 10.27 7.72 1.64
N VAL A 75 10.21 6.64 2.42
CA VAL A 75 9.06 5.73 2.48
C VAL A 75 8.54 5.63 3.90
N THR A 76 7.25 5.90 4.07
CA THR A 76 6.57 5.84 5.36
C THR A 76 6.66 4.43 5.97
N CYS A 77 7.46 4.29 7.03
CA CYS A 77 7.61 3.04 7.77
C CYS A 77 8.08 3.28 9.20
N LYS A 78 7.89 2.29 10.09
CA LYS A 78 8.38 2.36 11.48
C LYS A 78 9.85 1.95 11.59
N ARG A 79 10.24 0.94 10.80
CA ARG A 79 11.57 0.33 10.75
C ARG A 79 11.86 -0.13 9.32
N VAL A 80 13.13 -0.31 9.00
CA VAL A 80 13.55 -1.03 7.80
C VAL A 80 14.09 -2.37 8.27
N GLY A 81 13.43 -3.45 7.86
CA GLY A 81 13.86 -4.82 8.07
C GLY A 81 15.02 -5.17 7.15
N VAL A 82 15.85 -6.10 7.62
CA VAL A 82 16.97 -6.65 6.88
C VAL A 82 16.77 -8.15 6.78
N ALA A 83 16.80 -8.70 5.57
CA ALA A 83 16.74 -10.14 5.34
C ALA A 83 17.79 -10.56 4.30
N VAL A 84 18.33 -11.76 4.49
CA VAL A 84 19.21 -12.45 3.54
C VAL A 84 18.63 -13.83 3.36
N ILE A 85 18.23 -14.16 2.12
CA ILE A 85 17.62 -15.45 1.78
C ILE A 85 18.49 -16.21 0.78
N GLY A 86 18.76 -15.61 -0.39
CA GLY A 86 19.72 -16.17 -1.37
C GLY A 86 19.22 -17.37 -2.18
N LEU A 87 17.93 -17.75 -2.08
CA LEU A 87 17.39 -18.93 -2.77
C LEU A 87 16.88 -18.66 -4.19
N GLU A 88 16.56 -17.41 -4.52
CA GLU A 88 15.95 -17.05 -5.82
C GLU A 88 17.00 -16.65 -6.86
N VAL A 89 17.96 -15.81 -6.48
CA VAL A 89 19.03 -15.31 -7.34
C VAL A 89 20.39 -15.65 -6.73
N PRO A 90 21.25 -16.42 -7.41
CA PRO A 90 22.56 -16.84 -6.90
C PRO A 90 23.60 -15.72 -7.03
N HIS A 91 23.35 -14.62 -6.34
CA HIS A 91 24.23 -13.46 -6.24
C HIS A 91 23.89 -12.76 -4.92
N ALA A 92 24.86 -12.66 -4.01
CA ALA A 92 24.71 -12.11 -2.67
C ALA A 92 23.92 -10.80 -2.68
N HIS A 93 22.82 -10.78 -1.92
CA HIS A 93 21.95 -9.61 -1.84
C HIS A 93 21.34 -9.50 -0.44
N ILE A 94 21.20 -8.25 0.00
CA ILE A 94 20.50 -7.89 1.23
C ILE A 94 19.16 -7.26 0.81
N HIS A 95 18.08 -7.80 1.36
CA HIS A 95 16.76 -7.18 1.28
C HIS A 95 16.64 -6.10 2.35
N LEU A 96 16.28 -4.88 1.93
CA LEU A 96 15.88 -3.78 2.79
C LEU A 96 14.39 -3.53 2.60
N ILE A 97 13.61 -3.84 3.64
CA ILE A 97 12.15 -3.87 3.55
C ILE A 97 11.59 -2.83 4.52
N PRO A 98 10.95 -1.73 4.06
CA PRO A 98 10.28 -0.78 4.95
C PRO A 98 9.05 -1.44 5.60
N MET A 99 9.02 -1.49 6.92
CA MET A 99 8.03 -2.24 7.70
C MET A 99 7.24 -1.33 8.64
N THR A 100 5.93 -1.58 8.70
CA THR A 100 5.01 -1.01 9.70
C THR A 100 4.49 -2.09 10.65
N ARG A 101 4.47 -3.36 10.21
CA ARG A 101 4.15 -4.57 10.97
C ARG A 101 5.17 -5.67 10.68
N VAL A 102 5.31 -6.64 11.59
CA VAL A 102 6.28 -7.74 11.44
C VAL A 102 5.98 -8.59 10.19
N SER A 103 4.71 -8.77 9.85
CA SER A 103 4.28 -9.56 8.70
C SER A 103 4.69 -8.96 7.35
N ASP A 104 5.08 -7.68 7.28
CA ASP A 104 5.53 -7.05 6.02
C ASP A 104 6.80 -7.71 5.46
N MET A 105 7.58 -8.39 6.31
CA MET A 105 8.81 -9.12 5.93
C MET A 105 8.58 -10.63 5.77
N SER A 106 7.32 -11.07 5.65
CA SER A 106 7.00 -12.46 5.32
C SER A 106 7.14 -12.68 3.83
N PHE A 107 8.13 -13.48 3.42
CA PHE A 107 8.33 -13.87 2.01
C PHE A 107 7.23 -14.81 1.48
N ALA A 108 6.38 -15.34 2.36
CA ALA A 108 5.18 -16.09 1.98
C ALA A 108 4.01 -15.19 1.57
N ASN A 109 4.10 -13.87 1.81
CA ASN A 109 3.08 -12.93 1.34
C ASN A 109 3.08 -12.87 -0.19
N PRO A 110 1.91 -12.61 -0.81
CA PRO A 110 1.88 -12.31 -2.23
C PRO A 110 2.74 -11.07 -2.51
N LYS A 111 3.56 -11.13 -3.57
CA LYS A 111 4.31 -9.97 -4.05
C LYS A 111 3.32 -8.92 -4.55
N ILE A 112 3.56 -7.66 -4.22
CA ILE A 112 2.71 -6.57 -4.70
C ILE A 112 3.15 -6.18 -6.12
N LYS A 113 2.22 -5.63 -6.89
CA LYS A 113 2.54 -4.98 -8.18
C LYS A 113 2.59 -3.49 -7.96
N VAL A 114 3.71 -2.88 -8.32
CA VAL A 114 3.90 -1.42 -8.26
C VAL A 114 4.02 -0.92 -9.70
N ALA A 115 3.25 0.11 -10.04
CA ALA A 115 3.31 0.70 -11.37
C ALA A 115 4.71 1.27 -11.67
N GLU A 116 5.16 1.22 -12.92
CA GLU A 116 6.47 1.71 -13.35
C GLU A 116 6.72 3.18 -12.97
N ALA A 117 5.72 4.05 -13.14
CA ALA A 117 5.80 5.44 -12.70
C ALA A 117 6.06 5.55 -11.20
N ARG A 118 5.37 4.74 -10.39
CA ARG A 118 5.54 4.72 -8.94
C ARG A 118 6.91 4.16 -8.52
N MET A 119 7.39 3.13 -9.22
CA MET A 119 8.75 2.61 -9.03
C MET A 119 9.80 3.68 -9.31
N GLN A 120 9.62 4.46 -10.38
CA GLN A 120 10.52 5.56 -10.73
C GLN A 120 10.48 6.70 -9.69
N GLU A 121 9.29 7.06 -9.20
CA GLU A 121 9.12 8.04 -8.11
C GLU A 121 9.83 7.59 -6.84
N LEU A 122 9.58 6.35 -6.40
CA LEU A 122 10.19 5.77 -5.21
C LEU A 122 11.72 5.75 -5.35
N ALA A 123 12.23 5.35 -6.51
CA ALA A 123 13.67 5.31 -6.74
C ALA A 123 14.30 6.69 -6.66
N THR A 124 13.65 7.69 -7.26
CA THR A 124 14.09 9.09 -7.22
C THR A 124 14.05 9.64 -5.79
N ALA A 125 12.96 9.40 -5.07
CA ALA A 125 12.79 9.85 -3.69
C ALA A 125 13.83 9.23 -2.75
N ILE A 126 14.09 7.92 -2.87
CA ILE A 126 15.11 7.23 -2.07
C ILE A 126 16.49 7.76 -2.44
N ALA A 127 16.82 7.87 -3.73
CA ALA A 127 18.12 8.35 -4.19
C ALA A 127 18.45 9.75 -3.67
N ALA A 128 17.45 10.64 -3.60
CA ALA A 128 17.60 11.99 -3.06
C ALA A 128 17.99 12.01 -1.56
N GLN A 129 17.73 10.94 -0.81
CA GLN A 129 18.03 10.83 0.62
C GLN A 129 19.35 10.10 0.92
N VAL A 130 20.09 9.64 -0.10
CA VAL A 130 21.35 8.91 0.11
C VAL A 130 22.49 9.89 0.38
N GLU A 131 22.99 9.89 1.62
CA GLU A 131 24.15 10.68 2.03
C GLU A 131 25.42 10.26 1.24
N GLY A 132 26.15 11.26 0.71
CA GLY A 132 27.41 11.08 -0.03
C GLY A 132 27.30 11.09 -1.56
N GLY A 133 26.11 11.41 -2.11
CA GLY A 133 25.84 11.45 -3.54
C GLY A 133 25.44 10.08 -4.08
N SER A 134 24.36 10.02 -4.86
CA SER A 134 23.80 8.77 -5.37
C SER A 134 24.65 8.11 -6.47
N GLY A 135 25.62 8.83 -7.05
CA GLY A 135 26.40 8.39 -8.21
C GLY A 135 25.58 8.26 -9.51
N LEU A 136 24.28 8.60 -9.47
CA LEU A 136 23.35 8.44 -10.57
C LEU A 136 23.30 9.71 -11.43
N SER A 137 23.72 9.61 -12.70
CA SER A 137 23.50 10.64 -13.72
C SER A 137 22.02 10.69 -14.10
N GLU A 138 21.45 11.90 -14.19
CA GLU A 138 20.04 12.14 -14.52
C GLU A 138 19.64 11.57 -15.90
N THR A 139 18.50 10.88 -15.97
CA THR A 139 17.77 10.63 -17.23
C THR A 139 16.26 10.81 -17.05
N LYS A 140 15.62 11.25 -18.15
CA LYS A 140 14.36 12.01 -18.31
C LYS A 140 13.03 11.30 -17.99
N ALA A 141 12.17 12.06 -17.29
CA ALA A 141 10.73 12.35 -17.43
C ALA A 141 9.74 11.41 -18.16
N GLY A 142 8.54 11.25 -17.56
CA GLY A 142 7.29 10.91 -18.24
C GLY A 142 6.06 11.29 -17.38
N ALA A 143 5.10 12.02 -17.96
CA ALA A 143 3.90 12.58 -17.32
C ALA A 143 2.61 11.88 -17.77
N ALA A 144 1.56 11.77 -16.93
CA ALA A 144 0.13 11.77 -17.35
C ALA A 144 -0.94 11.69 -16.22
N SER A 145 -1.81 12.72 -16.18
CA SER A 145 -3.30 12.82 -16.10
C SER A 145 -4.23 11.84 -15.33
N ALA A 146 -5.31 12.44 -14.77
CA ALA A 146 -6.39 11.88 -13.94
C ALA A 146 -7.60 11.25 -14.69
N ALA A 147 -8.14 10.15 -14.16
CA ALA A 147 -9.44 9.51 -14.50
C ALA A 147 -10.01 8.76 -13.27
N SER A 148 -11.32 8.44 -13.25
CA SER A 148 -12.03 7.82 -12.12
C SER A 148 -11.34 6.56 -11.58
N ALA A 149 -11.20 6.46 -10.25
CA ALA A 149 -10.48 5.36 -9.61
C ALA A 149 -11.26 4.03 -9.69
N ALA A 150 -10.55 2.94 -9.98
CA ALA A 150 -11.14 1.61 -10.04
C ALA A 150 -11.41 1.07 -8.63
N VAL A 151 -12.53 0.35 -8.45
CA VAL A 151 -12.84 -0.32 -7.19
C VAL A 151 -11.87 -1.49 -6.96
N PRO A 152 -11.21 -1.58 -5.80
CA PRO A 152 -10.29 -2.68 -5.51
C PRO A 152 -11.02 -4.03 -5.44
N ALA A 153 -10.54 -5.02 -6.19
CA ALA A 153 -11.16 -6.36 -6.26
C ALA A 153 -11.38 -7.05 -4.89
N PRO A 154 -10.48 -6.93 -3.89
CA PRO A 154 -10.74 -7.49 -2.56
C PRO A 154 -11.93 -6.85 -1.84
N LEU A 155 -12.11 -5.54 -2.01
CA LEU A 155 -13.24 -4.80 -1.44
C LEU A 155 -14.55 -5.21 -2.12
N GLU A 156 -14.54 -5.35 -3.44
CA GLU A 156 -15.69 -5.83 -4.20
C GLU A 156 -16.10 -7.24 -3.75
N ALA A 157 -15.12 -8.15 -3.56
CA ALA A 157 -15.37 -9.49 -3.06
C ALA A 157 -15.91 -9.51 -1.62
N ALA A 158 -15.39 -8.66 -0.74
CA ALA A 158 -15.82 -8.56 0.65
C ALA A 158 -17.26 -8.04 0.79
N VAL A 159 -17.65 -7.12 -0.09
CA VAL A 159 -18.98 -6.52 -0.10
C VAL A 159 -20.02 -7.38 -0.81
N LYS A 160 -19.60 -8.21 -1.79
CA LYS A 160 -20.49 -8.97 -2.67
C LYS A 160 -21.56 -9.76 -1.91
N GLY A 161 -22.83 -9.41 -2.10
CA GLY A 161 -23.96 -10.11 -1.50
C GLY A 161 -24.09 -9.91 0.01
N LEU A 162 -23.54 -8.82 0.56
CA LEU A 162 -23.92 -8.30 1.87
C LEU A 162 -25.03 -7.28 1.73
N HIS A 163 -25.99 -7.34 2.65
CA HIS A 163 -27.06 -6.36 2.76
C HIS A 163 -27.09 -5.77 4.16
N PHE A 164 -27.19 -4.45 4.23
CA PHE A 164 -27.34 -3.70 5.46
C PHE A 164 -28.80 -3.75 5.91
N MET A 165 -29.03 -4.38 7.06
CA MET A 165 -30.33 -4.37 7.75
C MET A 165 -30.49 -3.09 8.59
N SER A 166 -31.40 -2.21 8.15
CA SER A 166 -31.96 -1.10 8.93
C SER A 166 -33.44 -1.41 9.20
N GLU A 167 -34.37 -0.46 9.03
CA GLU A 167 -35.80 -0.79 8.90
C GLU A 167 -36.12 -1.50 7.58
N SER A 168 -35.28 -1.27 6.56
CA SER A 168 -35.28 -2.03 5.31
C SER A 168 -33.91 -2.66 5.06
N GLU A 169 -33.90 -3.64 4.16
CA GLU A 169 -32.69 -4.28 3.65
C GLU A 169 -32.19 -3.53 2.42
N ALA A 170 -30.92 -3.13 2.40
CA ALA A 170 -30.27 -2.50 1.26
C ALA A 170 -28.91 -3.15 0.97
N PRO A 171 -28.53 -3.36 -0.30
CA PRO A 171 -27.23 -3.94 -0.63
C PRO A 171 -26.09 -2.99 -0.24
N LEU A 172 -24.96 -3.57 0.20
CA LEU A 172 -23.71 -2.83 0.21
C LEU A 172 -23.15 -2.82 -1.21
N GLU A 173 -22.73 -1.65 -1.68
CA GLU A 173 -22.08 -1.47 -2.96
C GLU A 173 -20.65 -0.95 -2.74
N ALA A 174 -19.66 -1.64 -3.30
CA ALA A 174 -18.27 -1.19 -3.24
C ALA A 174 -18.08 0.04 -4.13
N VAL A 175 -17.40 1.07 -3.59
CA VAL A 175 -17.18 2.35 -4.28
C VAL A 175 -15.73 2.80 -4.13
N ALA A 176 -15.26 3.54 -5.14
CA ALA A 176 -13.95 4.17 -5.16
C ALA A 176 -14.04 5.53 -5.85
N TYR A 177 -13.31 6.49 -5.33
CA TYR A 177 -13.31 7.88 -5.78
C TYR A 177 -11.88 8.39 -5.88
N PRO A 178 -11.54 9.15 -6.94
CA PRO A 178 -10.21 9.73 -7.07
C PRO A 178 -9.91 10.64 -5.88
N ALA A 179 -8.69 10.53 -5.37
CA ALA A 179 -8.23 11.25 -4.19
C ALA A 179 -8.39 12.78 -4.34
N PRO A 180 -9.19 13.46 -3.51
CA PRO A 180 -9.04 14.89 -3.38
C PRO A 180 -7.71 15.17 -2.66
N GLY A 181 -6.93 16.13 -3.17
CA GLY A 181 -5.72 16.61 -2.51
C GLY A 181 -6.08 17.42 -1.25
N GLY A 182 -5.50 17.06 -0.11
CA GLY A 182 -5.70 17.77 1.17
C GLY A 182 -6.79 17.17 2.08
N GLU A 183 -7.20 17.95 3.09
CA GLU A 183 -8.28 17.58 4.02
C GLU A 183 -9.64 17.47 3.32
N LEU A 184 -10.42 16.46 3.71
CA LEU A 184 -11.72 16.16 3.13
C LEU A 184 -12.80 17.04 3.76
N SER A 185 -13.01 18.25 3.24
CA SER A 185 -14.13 19.09 3.68
C SER A 185 -15.49 18.53 3.22
N ASP A 186 -16.56 18.81 3.97
CA ASP A 186 -17.93 18.38 3.67
C ASP A 186 -18.37 18.75 2.24
N ALA A 187 -18.04 19.97 1.78
CA ALA A 187 -18.39 20.42 0.42
C ALA A 187 -17.66 19.63 -0.67
N VAL A 188 -16.40 19.24 -0.43
CA VAL A 188 -15.62 18.40 -1.35
C VAL A 188 -16.17 16.97 -1.35
N LEU A 189 -16.54 16.45 -0.17
CA LEU A 189 -17.14 15.14 -0.01
C LEU A 189 -18.47 15.05 -0.77
N LEU A 190 -19.43 15.95 -0.55
CA LEU A 190 -20.73 15.94 -1.23
C LEU A 190 -20.57 15.96 -2.76
N LYS A 191 -19.69 16.82 -3.25
CA LYS A 191 -19.37 16.90 -4.69
C LYS A 191 -18.78 15.59 -5.22
N LEU A 192 -17.92 14.92 -4.44
CA LEU A 192 -17.29 13.66 -4.81
C LEU A 192 -18.30 12.51 -4.86
N LEU A 193 -19.23 12.49 -3.91
CA LEU A 193 -20.29 11.48 -3.80
C LEU A 193 -21.43 11.69 -4.80
N GLY A 194 -21.52 12.89 -5.40
CA GLY A 194 -22.64 13.26 -6.26
C GLY A 194 -23.92 13.61 -5.48
N GLU A 195 -23.78 13.97 -4.21
CA GLU A 195 -24.87 14.35 -3.32
C GLU A 195 -25.16 15.85 -3.41
N PRO A 196 -26.38 16.30 -3.06
CA PRO A 196 -26.72 17.72 -3.01
C PRO A 196 -25.76 18.50 -2.12
N GLY A 197 -25.27 19.66 -2.58
CA GLY A 197 -24.26 20.45 -1.86
C GLY A 197 -24.75 21.05 -0.53
N ASP A 198 -26.05 21.05 -0.29
CA ASP A 198 -26.72 21.46 0.95
C ASP A 198 -27.17 20.28 1.82
N ALA A 199 -26.86 19.04 1.43
CA ALA A 199 -27.19 17.86 2.20
C ALA A 199 -26.45 17.85 3.54
N LYS A 200 -27.16 17.46 4.60
CA LYS A 200 -26.56 17.29 5.93
C LYS A 200 -25.65 16.07 5.96
N ILE A 201 -24.49 16.20 6.59
CA ILE A 201 -23.55 15.10 6.81
C ILE A 201 -23.41 14.86 8.31
N GLU A 202 -23.62 13.62 8.73
CA GLU A 202 -23.24 13.12 10.06
C GLU A 202 -22.09 12.13 9.90
N THR A 203 -21.00 12.32 10.66
CA THR A 203 -19.86 11.39 10.64
C THR A 203 -19.93 10.46 11.85
N VAL A 204 -19.87 9.15 11.60
CA VAL A 204 -19.86 8.10 12.63
C VAL A 204 -18.71 7.13 12.41
N GLU A 205 -18.16 6.59 13.50
CA GLU A 205 -17.08 5.61 13.44
C GLU A 205 -17.60 4.25 12.93
N LEU A 206 -16.77 3.54 12.15
CA LEU A 206 -17.16 2.31 11.47
C LEU A 206 -17.64 1.20 12.42
N THR A 207 -16.96 0.97 13.55
CA THR A 207 -17.39 0.00 14.58
C THR A 207 -18.75 0.36 15.14
N LYS A 208 -18.97 1.64 15.46
CA LYS A 208 -20.26 2.10 15.99
C LYS A 208 -21.39 1.90 14.96
N PHE A 209 -21.09 2.09 13.68
CA PHE A 209 -22.02 1.91 12.58
C PHE A 209 -22.38 0.43 12.35
N LEU A 210 -21.38 -0.46 12.33
CA LEU A 210 -21.56 -1.89 12.08
C LEU A 210 -21.88 -2.71 13.35
N ARG A 211 -22.10 -2.08 14.50
CA ARG A 211 -22.21 -2.78 15.81
C ARG A 211 -23.28 -3.88 15.83
N ASN A 212 -24.42 -3.66 15.17
CA ASN A 212 -25.50 -4.64 15.11
C ASN A 212 -25.19 -5.75 14.10
N HIS A 213 -24.47 -5.42 13.03
CA HIS A 213 -24.09 -6.37 11.98
C HIS A 213 -22.85 -7.20 12.33
N THR A 214 -22.18 -6.87 13.43
CA THR A 214 -20.97 -7.54 13.93
C THR A 214 -21.15 -8.13 15.32
N ALA A 215 -22.37 -8.16 15.84
CA ALA A 215 -22.67 -8.72 17.16
C ALA A 215 -22.40 -10.24 17.20
N ASP A 216 -22.00 -10.75 18.37
CA ASP A 216 -21.60 -12.14 18.54
C ASP A 216 -22.78 -13.13 18.47
N ASP A 217 -23.99 -12.65 18.78
CA ASP A 217 -25.25 -13.36 18.60
C ASP A 217 -25.75 -13.38 17.15
N GLY A 218 -25.02 -12.75 16.23
CA GLY A 218 -25.26 -12.79 14.79
C GLY A 218 -26.12 -11.63 14.27
N VAL A 219 -26.28 -11.55 12.94
CA VAL A 219 -27.23 -10.60 12.32
C VAL A 219 -28.58 -11.31 12.22
N LEU A 220 -29.54 -10.93 13.07
CA LEU A 220 -30.83 -11.63 13.19
C LEU A 220 -30.66 -13.15 13.46
N GLY A 221 -29.62 -13.52 14.22
CA GLY A 221 -29.28 -14.92 14.53
C GLY A 221 -28.38 -15.61 13.49
N ASP A 222 -28.00 -14.94 12.39
CA ASP A 222 -27.04 -15.48 11.44
C ASP A 222 -25.59 -15.09 11.80
N VAL A 223 -24.89 -16.03 12.42
CA VAL A 223 -23.48 -15.90 12.80
C VAL A 223 -22.56 -15.88 11.57
N THR A 224 -22.91 -16.57 10.49
CA THR A 224 -22.11 -16.59 9.26
C THR A 224 -22.14 -15.20 8.63
N LEU A 225 -23.32 -14.59 8.55
CA LEU A 225 -23.48 -13.23 8.07
C LEU A 225 -22.72 -12.22 8.95
N ALA A 226 -22.80 -12.34 10.27
CA ALA A 226 -22.04 -11.49 11.18
C ALA A 226 -20.53 -11.62 10.99
N ASN A 227 -20.02 -12.84 10.77
CA ASN A 227 -18.60 -13.06 10.48
C ASN A 227 -18.16 -12.42 9.15
N ARG A 228 -19.03 -12.37 8.15
CA ARG A 228 -18.74 -11.64 6.89
C ARG A 228 -18.66 -10.14 7.12
N PHE A 229 -19.56 -9.57 7.92
CA PHE A 229 -19.48 -8.16 8.31
C PHE A 229 -18.26 -7.84 9.16
N LYS A 230 -17.88 -8.74 10.09
CA LYS A 230 -16.62 -8.64 10.86
C LYS A 230 -15.41 -8.65 9.91
N ALA A 231 -15.40 -9.54 8.92
CA ALA A 231 -14.34 -9.61 7.93
C ALA A 231 -14.25 -8.33 7.08
N LEU A 232 -15.39 -7.78 6.64
CA LEU A 232 -15.43 -6.49 5.93
C LEU A 232 -14.93 -5.34 6.81
N GLN A 233 -15.39 -5.25 8.07
CA GLN A 233 -14.94 -4.23 9.02
C GLN A 233 -13.43 -4.33 9.25
N MET A 234 -12.91 -5.54 9.44
CA MET A 234 -11.49 -5.80 9.63
C MET A 234 -10.69 -5.42 8.38
N PHE A 235 -11.15 -5.83 7.19
CA PHE A 235 -10.54 -5.46 5.92
C PHE A 235 -10.42 -3.94 5.77
N MET A 236 -11.51 -3.20 5.96
CA MET A 236 -11.48 -1.74 5.80
C MET A 236 -10.53 -1.09 6.81
N LYS A 237 -10.52 -1.53 8.07
CA LYS A 237 -9.61 -0.99 9.09
C LYS A 237 -8.13 -1.36 8.86
N GLN A 238 -7.86 -2.44 8.13
CA GLN A 238 -6.51 -2.92 7.87
C GLN A 238 -5.92 -2.36 6.58
N GLU A 239 -6.75 -2.18 5.56
CA GLU A 239 -6.34 -1.81 4.21
C GLU A 239 -6.55 -0.32 3.90
N MET A 240 -7.31 0.40 4.73
CA MET A 240 -7.63 1.81 4.52
C MET A 240 -7.29 2.66 5.76
N ASP A 241 -6.75 3.85 5.52
CA ASP A 241 -6.47 4.84 6.56
C ASP A 241 -7.69 5.73 6.83
N GLY A 242 -7.89 6.06 8.10
CA GLY A 242 -8.88 7.07 8.52
C GLY A 242 -10.32 6.72 8.17
N VAL A 243 -10.70 5.44 8.21
CA VAL A 243 -12.05 4.98 7.84
C VAL A 243 -13.11 5.65 8.71
N GLN A 244 -14.06 6.32 8.05
CA GLN A 244 -15.23 6.96 8.67
C GLN A 244 -16.48 6.60 7.88
N VAL A 245 -17.63 6.69 8.52
CA VAL A 245 -18.93 6.54 7.86
C VAL A 245 -19.62 7.88 7.81
N TYR A 246 -19.92 8.33 6.59
CA TYR A 246 -20.63 9.58 6.32
C TYR A 246 -22.09 9.25 6.02
N ARG A 247 -22.98 9.66 6.90
CA ARG A 247 -24.44 9.60 6.75
C ARG A 247 -24.90 10.90 6.11
N VAL A 248 -25.36 10.85 4.87
CA VAL A 248 -25.73 12.01 4.05
C VAL A 248 -27.24 12.03 3.81
N GLY A 249 -27.87 13.18 4.03
CA GLY A 249 -29.30 13.39 3.85
C GLY A 249 -30.08 13.47 5.16
N SER A 250 -31.38 13.21 5.08
CA SER A 250 -32.29 13.22 6.22
C SER A 250 -33.32 12.10 6.10
N GLU A 251 -33.91 11.73 7.23
CA GLU A 251 -35.03 10.79 7.28
C GLU A 251 -36.10 11.13 6.23
N PRO A 252 -36.70 10.12 5.56
CA PRO A 252 -36.61 8.70 5.90
C PRO A 252 -35.50 7.91 5.18
N LYS A 253 -34.72 8.55 4.29
CA LYS A 253 -33.67 7.88 3.50
C LYS A 253 -32.34 8.59 3.67
N ILE A 254 -31.40 7.89 4.30
CA ILE A 254 -30.04 8.39 4.54
C ILE A 254 -29.07 7.55 3.71
N HIS A 255 -28.21 8.21 2.93
CA HIS A 255 -27.17 7.54 2.18
C HIS A 255 -25.93 7.41 3.06
N ALA A 256 -25.50 6.18 3.35
CA ALA A 256 -24.35 5.92 4.19
C ALA A 256 -23.15 5.52 3.34
N TYR A 257 -22.03 6.20 3.55
CA TYR A 257 -20.77 5.97 2.85
C TYR A 257 -19.69 5.66 3.87
N ALA A 258 -19.31 4.39 4.01
CA ALA A 258 -18.16 3.98 4.80
C ALA A 258 -16.92 4.08 3.90
N LEU A 259 -16.05 5.07 4.14
CA LEU A 259 -14.93 5.39 3.26
C LEU A 259 -13.64 5.56 4.07
N GLY A 260 -12.56 5.03 3.51
CA GLY A 260 -11.20 5.26 3.99
C GLY A 260 -10.26 5.53 2.82
N ARG A 261 -9.08 6.03 3.14
CA ARG A 261 -8.05 6.33 2.15
C ARG A 261 -7.19 5.10 1.91
N MET A 262 -7.17 4.62 0.67
CA MET A 262 -6.26 3.58 0.20
C MET A 262 -4.84 4.12 0.07
N MET A 263 -3.86 3.22 -0.02
CA MET A 263 -2.44 3.58 -0.08
C MET A 263 -2.06 4.41 -1.31
N ASP A 264 -2.79 4.26 -2.42
CA ASP A 264 -2.67 5.05 -3.64
C ASP A 264 -3.33 6.46 -3.53
N GLY A 265 -3.86 6.79 -2.34
CA GLY A 265 -4.57 8.01 -2.04
C GLY A 265 -6.07 7.95 -2.36
N THR A 266 -6.54 6.95 -3.13
CA THR A 266 -7.93 6.77 -3.55
C THR A 266 -8.83 6.67 -2.31
N LEU A 267 -9.99 7.32 -2.36
CA LEU A 267 -11.00 7.16 -1.31
C LEU A 267 -11.88 5.97 -1.70
N ALA A 268 -11.89 4.90 -0.90
CA ALA A 268 -12.64 3.69 -1.22
C ALA A 268 -13.39 3.14 -0.01
N GLY A 269 -14.39 2.32 -0.28
CA GLY A 269 -15.15 1.62 0.77
C GLY A 269 -16.47 1.11 0.24
N PHE A 270 -17.52 1.22 1.03
CA PHE A 270 -18.86 0.82 0.58
C PHE A 270 -19.88 1.93 0.81
N LYS A 271 -20.93 1.91 0.00
CA LYS A 271 -22.14 2.70 0.24
C LYS A 271 -23.34 1.77 0.45
N THR A 272 -24.32 2.26 1.17
CA THR A 272 -25.64 1.64 1.33
C THR A 272 -26.69 2.72 1.60
N VAL A 273 -27.97 2.35 1.56
CA VAL A 273 -29.08 3.24 1.95
C VAL A 273 -29.66 2.75 3.27
N LEU A 274 -29.89 3.68 4.20
CA LEU A 274 -30.57 3.43 5.47
C LEU A 274 -32.01 3.92 5.36
N THR A 275 -32.93 3.13 5.89
CA THR A 275 -34.31 3.56 6.13
C THR A 275 -34.51 3.68 7.63
N GLU A 276 -34.89 4.88 8.07
CA GLU A 276 -35.12 5.25 9.48
C GLU A 276 -36.39 6.13 9.51
N THR A 277 -37.36 5.82 10.37
CA THR A 277 -38.65 6.54 10.51
C THR A 277 -38.89 7.13 11.88
#